data_AF-A0A7C1Q9F8-F1
#
_entry.id   AF-A0A7C1Q9F8-F1
#
_cell.length_a   1.000
_cell.length_b   1.000
_cell.length_c   1.000
_cell.angle_alpha   90.00
_cell.angle_beta   90.00
_cell.angle_gamma   90.00
#
_symmetry.space_group_name_H-M   'P 1'
#
loop_
_entity.id
_entity.type
_entity.pdbx_description
1 polymer ?
#
loop_
_entity_poly.entity_id
_entity_poly.type
_entity_poly.pdbx_seq_one_letter_code
_entity_poly.pdbx_strand_id
1 'polypeptide(L)'
;GGLATLYCRPDLKGKIWVGGILFTVLYFIYFGSILPFYPQYVELYWNLDNLTHILVLGIPIEELMFAFTFGMYWSGLYEHIYWRKLIQTEIIIPLKD
;
A
#
# COMPACT_ATOMS: atom_id res chain seq x y z
N GLY A 1 -7.24 -10.70 -1.20
CA GLY A 1 -7.12 -9.44 -1.97
C GLY A 1 -5.86 -9.46 -2.80
N GLY A 2 -4.85 -8.66 -2.43
CA GLY A 2 -3.62 -8.50 -3.23
C GLY A 2 -2.86 -9.80 -3.54
N LEU A 3 -2.73 -10.72 -2.57
CA LEU A 3 -2.10 -12.03 -2.81
C LEU A 3 -2.87 -12.90 -3.81
N ALA A 4 -4.20 -12.86 -3.77
CA ALA A 4 -5.04 -13.57 -4.73
C ALA A 4 -4.87 -12.98 -6.14
N THR A 5 -4.80 -11.65 -6.25
CA THR A 5 -4.51 -10.97 -7.51
C THR A 5 -3.12 -11.32 -8.02
N LEU A 6 -2.09 -11.39 -7.16
CA LEU A 6 -0.75 -11.83 -7.56
C LEU A 6 -0.73 -13.26 -8.12
N TYR A 7 -1.50 -14.17 -7.50
CA TYR A 7 -1.60 -15.56 -7.94
C TYR A 7 -2.34 -15.69 -9.28
N CYS A 8 -3.47 -15.00 -9.44
CA CYS A 8 -4.28 -15.06 -10.67
C CYS A 8 -3.71 -14.23 -11.83
N ARG A 9 -3.01 -13.13 -11.51
CA ARG A 9 -2.52 -12.12 -12.46
C ARG A 9 -1.07 -11.70 -12.11
N PRO A 10 -0.08 -12.59 -12.33
CA PRO A 10 1.32 -12.30 -12.03
C PRO A 10 1.90 -11.17 -12.90
N ASP A 11 1.22 -10.79 -13.99
CA ASP A 11 1.54 -9.64 -14.82
C ASP A 11 1.46 -8.31 -14.06
N LEU A 12 0.63 -8.21 -13.01
CA LEU A 12 0.49 -7.01 -12.19
C LEU A 12 1.47 -6.93 -11.01
N LYS A 13 2.39 -7.89 -10.85
CA LYS A 13 3.25 -7.99 -9.66
C LYS A 13 3.97 -6.69 -9.31
N GLY A 14 4.53 -5.99 -10.30
CA GLY A 14 5.27 -4.75 -10.09
C GLY A 14 4.40 -3.65 -9.51
N LYS A 15 3.21 -3.44 -10.10
CA LYS A 15 2.24 -2.47 -9.61
C LYS A 15 1.77 -2.77 -8.18
N ILE A 16 1.54 -4.05 -7.88
CA ILE A 16 1.06 -4.50 -6.57
C ILE A 16 2.10 -4.19 -5.48
N TRP A 17 3.36 -4.54 -5.70
CA TRP A 17 4.43 -4.26 -4.74
C TRP A 17 4.67 -2.75 -4.57
N VAL A 18 4.72 -2.01 -5.68
CA VAL A 18 4.88 -0.54 -5.64
C VAL A 18 3.71 0.12 -4.92
N GLY A 19 2.48 -0.33 -5.18
CA GLY A 19 1.28 0.17 -4.51
C GLY A 19 1.29 -0.07 -3.00
N GLY A 20 1.71 -1.27 -2.57
CA GLY A 20 1.91 -1.58 -1.15
C GLY A 20 2.91 -0.64 -0.49
N ILE A 21 4.11 -0.51 -1.06
CA ILE A 21 5.17 0.35 -0.51
C ILE A 21 4.73 1.83 -0.48
N LEU A 22 4.18 2.35 -1.58
CA LEU A 22 3.75 3.75 -1.66
C LEU A 22 2.68 4.06 -0.62
N PHE A 23 1.71 3.18 -0.43
CA PHE A 23 0.65 3.41 0.54
C PHE A 23 1.17 3.35 1.98
N THR A 24 2.07 2.40 2.29
CA THR A 24 2.74 2.36 3.59
C THR A 24 3.55 3.62 3.87
N VAL A 25 4.32 4.12 2.89
CA VAL A 25 5.08 5.37 3.04
C VAL A 25 4.15 6.55 3.27
N LEU A 26 3.05 6.64 2.52
CA LEU A 26 2.03 7.68 2.71
C LEU A 26 1.45 7.63 4.13
N TYR A 27 1.11 6.45 4.62
CA TYR A 27 0.61 6.24 5.99
C TYR A 27 1.65 6.61 7.04
N PHE A 28 2.91 6.24 6.81
CA PHE A 28 3.99 6.57 7.71
C PHE A 28 4.22 8.09 7.80
N ILE A 29 4.15 8.80 6.66
CA ILE A 29 4.23 10.27 6.63
C ILE A 29 3.02 10.88 7.35
N TYR A 30 1.82 10.36 7.12
CA TYR A 30 0.61 10.82 7.79
C TYR A 30 0.74 10.72 9.31
N PHE A 31 1.07 9.55 9.84
CA PHE A 31 1.26 9.37 11.28
C PHE A 31 2.46 10.15 11.82
N GLY A 32 3.58 10.20 11.08
CA GLY A 32 4.74 11.00 11.44
C GLY A 32 4.44 12.50 11.50
N SER A 33 3.43 12.98 10.76
CA SER A 33 2.98 14.37 10.82
C SER A 33 2.08 14.67 12.03
N ILE A 34 1.32 13.70 12.55
CA ILE A 34 0.34 13.93 13.63
C ILE A 34 0.89 13.59 15.02
N LEU A 35 1.66 12.51 15.14
CA LEU A 35 2.20 12.00 16.41
C LEU A 35 3.08 13.00 17.18
N PRO A 36 3.88 13.86 16.54
CA PRO A 36 4.64 14.90 17.25
C PRO A 36 3.75 15.93 17.96
N PHE A 37 2.54 16.18 17.45
CA PHE A 37 1.60 17.13 18.01
C PHE A 37 0.63 16.48 19.00
N TYR A 38 0.23 15.24 18.73
CA TYR A 38 -0.74 14.48 19.52
C TYR A 38 -0.22 13.07 19.80
N PRO A 39 0.69 12.90 20.78
CA PRO A 39 1.34 11.62 21.04
C PRO A 39 0.36 10.55 21.55
N GLN A 40 -0.73 10.94 22.22
CA GLN A 40 -1.77 10.01 22.69
C GLN A 40 -2.80 9.63 21.61
N TYR A 41 -2.67 10.15 20.38
CA TYR A 41 -3.65 9.91 19.32
C TYR A 41 -3.90 8.42 19.08
N VAL A 42 -2.84 7.62 19.04
CA VAL A 42 -2.98 6.17 18.81
C VAL A 42 -3.66 5.49 19.99
N GLU A 43 -3.28 5.80 21.24
CA GLU A 43 -3.91 5.19 22.43
C GLU A 43 -5.39 5.55 22.61
N LEU A 44 -5.79 6.75 22.16
CA LEU A 44 -7.16 7.23 22.29
C LEU A 44 -8.11 6.66 21.22
N TYR A 45 -7.61 6.48 20.00
CA TYR A 45 -8.44 6.10 18.85
C TYR A 45 -8.27 4.64 18.42
N TRP A 46 -7.13 4.01 18.68
CA TRP A 46 -6.93 2.58 18.42
C TRP A 46 -7.24 1.78 19.67
N ASN A 47 -7.98 0.68 19.50
CA ASN A 47 -8.25 -0.28 20.56
C ASN A 47 -7.02 -1.20 20.75
N LEU A 48 -5.98 -0.67 21.41
CA LEU A 48 -4.70 -1.37 21.59
C LEU A 48 -4.85 -2.71 22.30
N ASP A 49 -5.83 -2.87 23.20
CA ASP A 49 -6.15 -4.13 23.89
C ASP A 49 -6.44 -5.31 22.95
N ASN A 50 -6.93 -5.01 21.75
CA ASN A 50 -7.23 -5.99 20.71
C ASN A 50 -6.12 -6.12 19.65
N LEU A 51 -5.02 -5.38 19.81
CA LEU A 51 -3.80 -5.44 19.01
C LEU A 51 -2.65 -6.06 19.82
N THR A 52 -1.54 -6.36 19.15
CA THR A 52 -0.33 -6.93 19.78
C THR A 52 0.46 -5.94 20.65
N HIS A 53 0.04 -4.67 20.71
CA HIS A 53 0.74 -3.56 21.39
C HIS A 53 2.17 -3.30 20.88
N ILE A 54 2.55 -3.86 19.72
CA ILE A 54 3.86 -3.62 19.12
C ILE A 54 3.80 -2.30 18.34
N LEU A 55 4.49 -1.29 18.87
CA LEU A 55 4.55 0.05 18.28
C LEU A 55 5.89 0.28 17.58
N VAL A 56 5.84 0.69 16.31
CA VAL A 56 6.98 1.17 15.53
C VAL A 56 6.86 2.69 15.42
N LEU A 57 7.74 3.42 16.11
CA LEU A 57 7.71 4.89 16.15
C LEU A 57 6.34 5.48 16.56
N GLY A 58 5.65 4.81 17.49
CA GLY A 58 4.32 5.20 17.96
C GLY A 58 3.17 4.71 17.09
N ILE A 59 3.43 3.99 15.99
CA ILE A 59 2.43 3.42 15.09
C ILE A 59 2.29 1.92 15.32
N PRO A 60 1.09 1.35 15.49
CA PRO A 60 0.91 -0.10 15.61
C PRO A 60 1.42 -0.83 14.37
N ILE A 61 2.13 -1.94 14.55
CA ILE A 61 2.68 -2.71 13.43
C ILE A 61 1.57 -3.26 12.53
N GLU A 62 0.43 -3.64 13.09
CA GLU A 62 -0.73 -4.12 12.35
C GLU A 62 -1.31 -3.04 11.44
N GLU A 63 -1.21 -1.77 11.83
CA GLU A 63 -1.66 -0.65 10.99
C GLU A 63 -0.74 -0.49 9.77
N LEU A 64 0.57 -0.66 9.95
CA LEU A 64 1.54 -0.65 8.85
C LEU A 64 1.35 -1.86 7.92
N MET A 65 1.05 -3.03 8.47
CA MET A 65 0.71 -4.23 7.71
C MET A 65 -0.62 -4.08 6.96
N PHE A 66 -1.62 -3.47 7.60
CA PHE A 66 -2.89 -3.12 6.96
C PHE A 66 -2.64 -2.17 5.79
N ALA A 67 -1.92 -1.07 6.01
CA ALA A 67 -1.58 -0.12 4.95
C ALA A 67 -0.87 -0.82 3.77
N PHE A 68 0.12 -1.65 4.06
CA PHE A 68 0.86 -2.38 3.03
C PHE A 68 -0.05 -3.31 2.21
N THR A 69 -0.81 -4.17 2.89
CA THR A 69 -1.69 -5.16 2.24
C THR A 69 -2.88 -4.52 1.53
N PHE A 70 -3.40 -3.42 2.06
CA PHE A 70 -4.43 -2.61 1.42
C PHE A 70 -3.89 -1.94 0.16
N GLY A 71 -2.69 -1.35 0.20
CA GLY A 71 -2.03 -0.78 -0.98
C GLY A 71 -1.77 -1.82 -2.07
N MET A 72 -1.34 -3.03 -1.69
CA MET A 72 -1.22 -4.17 -2.61
C MET A 72 -2.55 -4.56 -3.25
N TYR A 73 -3.63 -4.59 -2.47
CA TYR A 73 -4.96 -4.92 -2.97
C TYR A 73 -5.48 -3.84 -3.93
N TRP A 74 -5.42 -2.58 -3.51
CA TRP A 74 -6.01 -1.45 -4.22
C TRP A 74 -5.37 -1.20 -5.58
N SER A 75 -4.04 -1.33 -5.65
CA SER A 75 -3.25 -1.06 -6.87
C SER A 75 -3.51 -2.02 -8.04
N GLY A 76 -4.05 -3.21 -7.78
CA GLY A 76 -4.40 -4.19 -8.82
C GLY A 76 -5.89 -4.47 -8.96
N LEU A 77 -6.74 -3.83 -8.14
CA LEU A 77 -8.17 -4.14 -8.04
C LEU A 77 -8.91 -3.87 -9.35
N TYR A 78 -8.64 -2.72 -9.97
CA TYR A 78 -9.29 -2.30 -11.21
C TYR A 78 -9.01 -3.29 -12.35
N GLU A 79 -7.74 -3.57 -12.62
CA GLU A 79 -7.34 -4.49 -13.68
C GLU A 79 -7.80 -5.93 -13.43
N HIS A 80 -7.93 -6.31 -12.16
CA HIS A 80 -8.43 -7.63 -11.78
C HIS A 80 -9.95 -7.76 -11.98
N ILE A 81 -10.75 -6.76 -11.58
CA ILE A 81 -12.22 -6.80 -11.76
C ILE A 81 -12.61 -6.72 -13.23
N TYR A 82 -12.00 -5.80 -13.98
CA TYR A 82 -12.38 -5.52 -15.37
C TYR A 82 -11.56 -6.33 -16.40
N TRP A 83 -10.70 -7.23 -15.94
CA TRP A 83 -9.83 -8.07 -16.77
C TRP A 83 -9.02 -7.29 -17.82
N ARG A 84 -8.64 -6.04 -17.49
CA ARG A 84 -7.88 -5.17 -18.39
C ARG A 84 -6.40 -5.58 -18.39
N LYS A 85 -5.77 -5.52 -19.56
CA LYS A 85 -4.33 -5.70 -19.71
C LYS A 85 -3.61 -4.36 -19.59
N LEU A 86 -2.39 -4.39 -19.09
CA LEU A 86 -1.52 -3.21 -19.07
C LEU A 86 -1.12 -2.88 -20.51
N ILE A 87 -1.36 -1.63 -20.93
CA ILE A 87 -0.85 -1.14 -22.21
C ILE A 87 0.60 -0.75 -21.96
N GLN A 88 1.52 -1.48 -22.56
CA GLN A 88 2.91 -1.10 -22.58
C GLN A 88 3.09 -0.09 -23.71
N THR A 89 3.24 1.18 -23.36
CA THR A 89 3.61 2.19 -24.35
C THR A 89 5.06 1.93 -24.75
N GLU A 90 5.26 1.37 -25.94
CA GLU A 90 6.59 1.41 -26.56
C GLU A 90 6.88 2.88 -26.89
N ILE A 91 7.97 3.40 -26.32
CA ILE A 91 8.54 4.67 -26.75
C ILE A 91 9.09 4.42 -28.15
N ILE A 92 8.29 4.70 -29.17
CA ILE A 92 8.76 4.79 -30.55
C ILE A 92 9.69 6.01 -30.57
N ILE A 93 10.98 5.78 -30.38
CA ILE A 93 12.00 6.78 -30.69
C ILE A 93 11.96 6.90 -32.22
N PRO A 94 11.57 8.05 -32.80
CA PRO A 94 11.70 8.22 -34.23
C PRO A 94 13.20 8.22 -34.52
N LEU A 95 13.69 7.17 -35.17
CA LEU A 95 15.00 7.23 -35.81
C LEU A 95 14.88 8.31 -36.88
N LYS A 96 15.61 9.40 -36.67
CA LYS A 96 15.75 10.48 -37.63
C LYS A 96 16.69 9.99 -38.73
N ASP A 97 16.13 9.74 -39.90
CA ASP A 97 16.88 9.61 -41.17
C ASP A 97 17.55 10.95 -41.54
#